data_AF-A0A7J7GXV9-F1
#
_entry.id   AF-A0A7J7GXV9-F1
#
_cell.length_a   1.000
_cell.length_b   1.000
_cell.length_c   1.000
_cell.angle_alpha   90.00
_cell.angle_beta   90.00
_cell.angle_gamma   90.00
#
_symmetry.space_group_name_H-M   'P 1'
#
loop_
_entity.id
_entity.type
_entity.pdbx_description
1 polymer ?
#
loop_
_entity_poly.entity_id
_entity_poly.type
_entity_poly.pdbx_seq_one_letter_code
_entity_poly.pdbx_strand_id
1 'polypeptide(L)'
;MTTLTLSPPPPLSLLHLPSHATHRTLYFPPMAILRHLTLHHHRRRRLSSIAAAALRQDTTVWTPAPLAAVKPAAESLFHVTIDISESPDLVSSHTVAGQYLQLRLPDVEKSSFLAIASPPSLAAARGEFEFLVKSIAGSTAELLCGLGKGDFVELSQVMGRGFDLDQISPPEEFPTVLIFATGSGIR
;
A
#
# COMPACT_ATOMS: atom_id res chain seq x y z
N MET A 1 -53.93 10.98 -11.52
CA MET A 1 -53.71 9.76 -10.73
C MET A 1 -53.41 8.63 -11.69
N THR A 2 -52.15 8.26 -11.80
CA THR A 2 -51.63 7.26 -12.75
C THR A 2 -50.70 6.35 -11.95
N THR A 3 -51.13 5.11 -11.74
CA THR A 3 -50.43 4.08 -10.97
C THR A 3 -49.51 3.27 -11.89
N LEU A 4 -48.20 3.28 -11.61
CA LEU A 4 -47.22 2.38 -12.22
C LEU A 4 -46.91 1.25 -11.23
N THR A 5 -47.23 0.01 -11.61
CA THR A 5 -46.95 -1.22 -10.86
C THR A 5 -45.56 -1.75 -11.23
N LEU A 6 -44.65 -1.84 -10.24
CA LEU A 6 -43.36 -2.53 -10.35
C LEU A 6 -43.51 -4.04 -10.10
N SER A 7 -42.85 -4.86 -10.91
CA SER A 7 -42.70 -6.31 -10.72
C SER A 7 -41.45 -6.62 -9.87
N PRO A 8 -41.48 -7.64 -8.98
CA PRO A 8 -40.33 -8.05 -8.17
C PRO A 8 -39.34 -8.97 -8.92
N PRO A 9 -38.05 -9.03 -8.49
CA PRO A 9 -37.04 -9.93 -9.05
C PRO A 9 -37.12 -11.37 -8.48
N PRO A 10 -36.58 -12.38 -9.21
CA PRO A 10 -36.62 -13.78 -8.80
C PRO A 10 -35.56 -14.14 -7.73
N PRO A 11 -35.79 -15.19 -6.91
CA PRO A 11 -34.90 -15.60 -5.83
C PRO A 11 -33.70 -16.43 -6.32
N LEU A 12 -32.55 -16.25 -5.66
CA LEU A 12 -31.32 -17.02 -5.87
C LEU A 12 -31.36 -18.35 -5.10
N SER A 13 -31.22 -19.47 -5.82
CA SER A 13 -31.19 -20.82 -5.26
C SER A 13 -29.83 -21.13 -4.61
N LEU A 14 -29.84 -21.34 -3.30
CA LEU A 14 -28.74 -21.89 -2.49
C LEU A 14 -28.63 -23.41 -2.72
N LEU A 15 -27.54 -23.88 -3.33
CA LEU A 15 -27.23 -25.31 -3.40
C LEU A 15 -26.65 -25.77 -2.05
N HIS A 16 -27.52 -26.34 -1.22
CA HIS A 16 -27.17 -27.23 -0.11
C HIS A 16 -26.80 -28.60 -0.67
N LEU A 17 -25.61 -29.11 -0.37
CA LEU A 17 -25.26 -30.51 -0.60
C LEU A 17 -25.30 -31.29 0.73
N PRO A 18 -26.06 -32.39 0.83
CA PRO A 18 -26.27 -33.12 2.07
C PRO A 18 -25.16 -34.12 2.40
N SER A 19 -24.92 -34.27 3.70
CA SER A 19 -24.20 -35.38 4.33
C SER A 19 -25.11 -36.62 4.38
N HIS A 20 -24.60 -37.83 4.09
CA HIS A 20 -24.94 -39.11 4.77
C HIS A 20 -24.19 -40.34 4.18
N ALA A 21 -23.45 -41.01 5.07
CA ALA A 21 -23.28 -42.46 5.28
C ALA A 21 -22.95 -43.45 4.12
N THR A 22 -21.92 -44.29 4.27
CA THR A 22 -22.04 -45.67 4.80
C THR A 22 -20.73 -46.48 4.68
N HIS A 23 -20.61 -47.38 5.65
CA HIS A 23 -19.61 -48.38 5.95
C HIS A 23 -19.28 -49.31 4.76
N ARG A 24 -17.98 -49.53 4.46
CA ARG A 24 -17.56 -50.75 3.77
C ARG A 24 -16.23 -51.27 4.30
N THR A 25 -16.39 -52.18 5.24
CA THR A 25 -15.43 -53.13 5.78
C THR A 25 -14.81 -53.95 4.66
N LEU A 26 -13.48 -53.92 4.52
CA LEU A 26 -12.72 -54.97 3.85
C LEU A 26 -11.75 -55.58 4.85
N TYR A 27 -12.09 -56.81 5.23
CA TYR A 27 -11.28 -57.78 5.96
C TYR A 27 -9.97 -58.05 5.20
N PHE A 28 -8.83 -57.94 5.87
CA PHE A 28 -7.66 -58.77 5.59
C PHE A 28 -7.00 -59.19 6.92
N PRO A 29 -6.87 -60.51 7.19
CA PRO A 29 -6.26 -61.06 8.40
C PRO A 29 -4.71 -61.19 8.28
N PRO A 30 -4.01 -61.54 9.38
CA PRO A 30 -2.64 -61.11 9.72
C PRO A 30 -1.57 -62.16 9.43
N MET A 31 -0.29 -61.76 9.41
CA MET A 31 0.91 -62.49 9.88
C MET A 31 2.13 -61.54 9.78
N ALA A 32 2.67 -61.06 10.89
CA ALA A 32 3.76 -61.65 11.67
C ALA A 32 5.18 -61.39 11.11
N ILE A 33 5.90 -60.54 11.85
CA ILE A 33 7.31 -60.66 12.27
C ILE A 33 8.39 -60.70 11.16
N LEU A 34 9.21 -59.64 11.08
CA LEU A 34 10.63 -59.77 11.46
C LEU A 34 11.26 -58.41 11.77
N ARG A 35 11.83 -58.34 12.98
CA ARG A 35 12.73 -57.27 13.42
C ARG A 35 14.00 -57.34 12.58
N HIS A 36 14.42 -56.22 12.01
CA HIS A 36 15.84 -55.98 11.78
C HIS A 36 16.17 -54.51 12.08
N LEU A 37 16.84 -54.34 13.21
CA LEU A 37 17.56 -53.12 13.57
C LEU A 37 18.76 -53.01 12.63
N THR A 38 18.78 -52.01 11.78
CA THR A 38 20.02 -51.50 11.19
C THR A 38 20.18 -50.04 11.60
N LEU A 39 21.05 -49.86 12.59
CA LEU A 39 21.52 -48.60 13.10
C LEU A 39 22.37 -47.92 12.02
N HIS A 40 21.75 -47.20 11.09
CA HIS A 40 22.50 -46.32 10.19
C HIS A 40 22.75 -44.98 10.88
N HIS A 41 23.90 -44.89 11.54
CA HIS A 41 24.52 -43.63 11.95
C HIS A 41 24.88 -42.80 10.72
N HIS A 42 23.88 -42.10 10.17
CA HIS A 42 24.13 -41.00 9.26
C HIS A 42 24.45 -39.73 10.07
N ARG A 43 25.75 -39.40 10.01
CA ARG A 43 26.41 -38.15 10.38
C ARG A 43 25.43 -36.98 10.59
N ARG A 44 25.25 -36.59 11.85
CA ARG A 44 24.79 -35.26 12.25
C ARG A 44 25.77 -34.21 11.72
N ARG A 45 25.53 -33.67 10.52
CA ARG A 45 25.97 -32.32 10.18
C ARG A 45 24.84 -31.38 10.58
N ARG A 46 24.88 -30.91 11.84
CA ARG A 46 24.13 -29.73 12.26
C ARG A 46 24.73 -28.54 11.52
N LEU A 47 24.18 -28.20 10.36
CA LEU A 47 24.36 -26.88 9.78
C LEU A 47 23.50 -25.95 10.62
N SER A 48 24.14 -25.18 11.49
CA SER A 48 23.51 -24.04 12.15
C SER A 48 23.19 -23.04 11.05
N SER A 49 21.96 -23.07 10.52
CA SER A 49 21.48 -21.97 9.69
C SER A 49 21.35 -20.77 10.60
N ILE A 50 22.39 -19.94 10.63
CA ILE A 50 22.28 -18.57 11.14
C ILE A 50 21.27 -17.91 10.20
N ALA A 51 20.03 -17.82 10.66
CA ALA A 51 19.09 -16.89 10.07
C ALA A 51 19.71 -15.51 10.28
N ALA A 52 20.35 -14.97 9.25
CA ALA A 52 20.62 -13.56 9.19
C ALA A 52 19.24 -12.90 9.13
N ALA A 53 18.71 -12.56 10.31
CA ALA A 53 17.72 -11.52 10.38
C ALA A 53 18.39 -10.31 9.73
N ALA A 54 17.99 -10.00 8.51
CA ALA A 54 18.39 -8.79 7.84
C ALA A 54 17.89 -7.66 8.73
N LEU A 55 18.76 -7.19 9.63
CA LEU A 55 18.63 -5.91 10.28
C LEU A 55 18.61 -4.93 9.11
N ARG A 56 17.41 -4.55 8.67
CA ARG A 56 17.23 -3.38 7.81
C ARG A 56 17.75 -2.23 8.64
N GLN A 57 19.04 -1.92 8.50
CA GLN A 57 19.57 -0.67 8.96
C GLN A 57 18.68 0.38 8.32
N ASP A 58 18.01 1.17 9.16
CA ASP A 58 17.15 2.25 8.72
C ASP A 58 18.06 3.33 8.10
N THR A 59 18.49 3.07 6.86
CA THR A 59 19.31 3.97 6.05
C THR A 59 18.45 5.05 5.38
N THR A 60 17.17 5.12 5.75
CA THR A 60 16.26 6.13 5.25
C THR A 60 16.75 7.48 5.74
N VAL A 61 17.28 8.28 4.82
CA VAL A 61 17.57 9.69 5.09
C VAL A 61 16.23 10.40 5.21
N TRP A 62 15.99 10.98 6.38
CA TRP A 62 14.81 11.76 6.69
C TRP A 62 15.13 13.23 6.51
N THR A 63 14.38 13.89 5.65
CA THR A 63 14.53 15.31 5.33
C THR A 63 13.40 16.10 6.00
N PRO A 64 13.71 16.96 6.99
CA PRO A 64 12.71 17.83 7.60
C PRO A 64 12.22 18.88 6.59
N ALA A 65 10.91 19.09 6.52
CA ALA A 65 10.27 20.03 5.62
C ALA A 65 9.05 20.68 6.29
N PRO A 66 8.86 22.00 6.17
CA PRO A 66 7.69 22.67 6.75
C PRO A 66 6.45 22.49 5.88
N LEU A 67 5.29 22.43 6.53
CA LEU A 67 4.00 22.48 5.87
C LEU A 67 3.74 23.90 5.34
N ALA A 68 3.49 24.02 4.04
CA ALA A 68 3.04 25.27 3.44
C ALA A 68 1.55 25.51 3.68
N ALA A 69 0.74 24.44 3.64
CA ALA A 69 -0.70 24.51 3.89
C ALA A 69 -1.31 23.14 4.23
N VAL A 70 -2.37 23.15 5.05
CA VAL A 70 -3.30 22.02 5.23
C VAL A 70 -4.71 22.59 5.07
N LYS A 71 -5.46 22.10 4.09
CA LYS A 71 -6.80 22.62 3.74
C LYS A 71 -7.80 21.46 3.58
N PRO A 72 -9.04 21.57 4.09
CA PRO A 72 -10.07 20.61 3.78
C PRO A 72 -10.32 20.53 2.26
N ALA A 73 -10.36 19.32 1.72
CA ALA A 73 -10.70 19.03 0.33
C ALA A 73 -12.08 18.36 0.21
N ALA A 74 -12.46 17.53 1.20
CA ALA A 74 -13.78 16.92 1.36
C ALA A 74 -13.96 16.44 2.81
N GLU A 75 -15.03 15.70 3.10
CA GLU A 75 -15.23 15.06 4.40
C GLU A 75 -14.06 14.12 4.74
N SER A 76 -13.35 14.41 5.83
CA SER A 76 -12.17 13.67 6.29
C SER A 76 -11.03 13.59 5.26
N LEU A 77 -11.01 14.48 4.27
CA LEU A 77 -10.00 14.52 3.20
C LEU A 77 -9.39 15.91 3.14
N PHE A 78 -8.06 15.98 3.09
CA PHE A 78 -7.31 17.22 3.21
C PHE A 78 -6.28 17.32 2.08
N HIS A 79 -6.17 18.51 1.49
CA HIS A 79 -5.08 18.87 0.63
C HIS A 79 -3.94 19.41 1.52
N VAL A 80 -2.80 18.72 1.50
CA VAL A 80 -1.59 19.04 2.26
C VAL A 80 -0.51 19.45 1.27
N THR A 81 0.08 20.62 1.49
CA THR A 81 1.20 21.15 0.69
C THR A 81 2.42 21.25 1.59
N ILE A 82 3.54 20.71 1.13
CA ILE A 82 4.82 20.68 1.85
C ILE A 82 5.83 21.47 1.03
N ASP A 83 6.51 22.40 1.70
CA ASP A 83 7.58 23.19 1.10
C ASP A 83 8.89 22.37 1.16
N ILE A 84 9.46 22.12 -0.01
CA ILE A 84 10.70 21.39 -0.23
C ILE A 84 11.73 22.27 -0.97
N SER A 85 11.57 23.60 -0.97
CA SER A 85 12.49 24.53 -1.65
C SER A 85 13.94 24.36 -1.19
N GLU A 86 14.12 24.06 0.10
CA GLU A 86 15.42 23.85 0.73
C GLU A 86 15.96 22.42 0.54
N SER A 87 15.29 21.59 -0.26
CA SER A 87 15.60 20.17 -0.47
C SER A 87 15.68 19.81 -1.96
N PRO A 88 16.69 20.32 -2.69
CA PRO A 88 16.82 20.08 -4.14
C PRO A 88 16.96 18.60 -4.52
N ASP A 89 17.51 17.77 -3.63
CA ASP A 89 17.60 16.33 -3.82
C ASP A 89 16.21 15.66 -3.84
N LEU A 90 15.26 16.13 -3.01
CA LEU A 90 13.89 15.64 -3.04
C LEU A 90 13.18 16.08 -4.32
N VAL A 91 13.33 17.35 -4.71
CA VAL A 91 12.76 17.88 -5.95
C VAL A 91 13.23 17.07 -7.16
N SER A 92 14.54 16.82 -7.27
CA SER A 92 15.12 16.07 -8.40
C SER A 92 14.78 14.58 -8.39
N SER A 93 14.45 14.01 -7.24
CA SER A 93 14.05 12.60 -7.12
C SER A 93 12.61 12.32 -7.59
N HIS A 94 11.75 13.34 -7.69
CA HIS A 94 10.41 13.22 -8.26
C HIS A 94 10.45 13.45 -9.76
N THR A 95 10.50 12.35 -10.51
CA THR A 95 10.75 12.37 -11.96
C THR A 95 9.51 12.02 -12.79
N VAL A 96 8.59 11.22 -12.25
CA VAL A 96 7.40 10.75 -12.98
C VAL A 96 6.18 10.77 -12.05
N ALA A 97 5.01 11.10 -12.60
CA ALA A 97 3.75 11.02 -11.87
C ALA A 97 3.47 9.59 -11.36
N GLY A 98 2.76 9.46 -10.23
CA GLY A 98 2.47 8.16 -9.60
C GLY A 98 3.56 7.65 -8.65
N GLN A 99 4.60 8.47 -8.41
CA GLN A 99 5.56 8.23 -7.34
C GLN A 99 4.99 8.56 -5.96
N TYR A 100 5.61 8.02 -4.92
CA TYR A 100 5.17 8.15 -3.54
C TYR A 100 6.37 8.24 -2.60
N LEU A 101 6.17 8.66 -1.36
CA LEU A 101 7.21 8.69 -0.33
C LEU A 101 6.67 8.27 1.03
N GLN A 102 7.55 8.11 2.02
CA GLN A 102 7.16 8.03 3.41
C GLN A 102 7.20 9.41 4.07
N LEU A 103 6.17 9.71 4.85
CA LEU A 103 6.09 10.88 5.70
C LEU A 103 5.91 10.43 7.14
N ARG A 104 6.66 11.05 8.06
CA ARG A 104 6.40 10.93 9.50
C ARG A 104 6.38 12.29 10.18
N LEU A 105 5.72 12.38 11.32
CA LEU A 105 5.80 13.54 12.19
C LEU A 105 7.02 13.39 13.11
N PRO A 106 7.64 14.49 13.55
CA PRO A 106 8.63 14.45 14.63
C PRO A 106 8.05 13.70 15.84
N ASP A 107 8.89 12.89 16.50
CA ASP A 107 8.53 12.09 17.67
C ASP A 107 7.48 10.99 17.45
N VAL A 108 6.99 10.81 16.22
CA VAL A 108 6.09 9.71 15.84
C VAL A 108 6.87 8.66 15.05
N GLU A 109 7.12 7.52 15.68
CA GLU A 109 7.90 6.42 15.06
C GLU A 109 7.25 5.89 13.76
N LYS A 110 5.91 5.90 13.69
CA LYS A 110 5.16 5.35 12.56
C LYS A 110 5.08 6.33 11.40
N SER A 111 5.69 5.97 10.28
CA SER A 111 5.53 6.68 9.00
C SER A 111 4.26 6.24 8.24
N SER A 112 3.85 7.09 7.29
CA SER A 112 2.76 6.84 6.35
C SER A 112 3.29 6.92 4.93
N PHE A 113 2.89 5.98 4.07
CA PHE A 113 3.18 6.08 2.63
C PHE A 113 2.14 6.96 1.95
N LEU A 114 2.59 8.00 1.25
CA LEU A 114 1.74 8.96 0.57
C LEU A 114 2.17 9.11 -0.89
N ALA A 115 1.20 8.94 -1.80
CA ALA A 115 1.37 9.27 -3.21
C ALA A 115 1.42 10.78 -3.40
N ILE A 116 2.38 11.24 -4.19
CA ILE A 116 2.52 12.65 -4.53
C ILE A 116 1.45 12.99 -5.56
N ALA A 117 0.55 13.91 -5.22
CA ALA A 117 -0.58 14.32 -6.05
C ALA A 117 -0.24 15.45 -7.04
N SER A 118 0.84 16.20 -6.77
CA SER A 118 1.38 17.19 -7.72
C SER A 118 2.24 16.51 -8.81
N PRO A 119 2.32 17.07 -10.04
CA PRO A 119 3.24 16.57 -11.06
C PRO A 119 4.71 16.97 -10.79
N PRO A 120 5.71 16.25 -11.35
CA PRO A 120 7.13 16.61 -11.25
C PRO A 120 7.47 18.05 -11.61
N SER A 121 6.79 18.60 -12.63
CA SER A 121 6.98 19.97 -13.09
C SER A 121 6.60 21.02 -12.03
N LEU A 122 5.62 20.73 -11.15
CA LEU A 122 5.23 21.63 -10.07
C LEU A 122 6.31 21.66 -8.99
N ALA A 123 6.86 20.50 -8.62
CA ALA A 123 7.97 20.42 -7.67
C ALA A 123 9.19 21.21 -8.18
N ALA A 124 9.54 21.08 -9.47
CA ALA A 124 10.62 21.84 -10.07
C ALA A 124 10.36 23.36 -10.14
N ALA A 125 9.12 23.78 -10.36
CA ALA A 125 8.76 25.19 -10.53
C ALA A 125 8.54 25.93 -9.21
N ARG A 126 8.02 25.24 -8.19
CA ARG A 126 7.59 25.86 -6.92
C ARG A 126 8.35 25.36 -5.70
N GLY A 127 9.07 24.24 -5.80
CA GLY A 127 9.65 23.60 -4.62
C GLY A 127 8.58 23.07 -3.68
N GLU A 128 7.46 22.57 -4.19
CA GLU A 128 6.36 22.07 -3.36
C GLU A 128 5.98 20.64 -3.76
N PHE A 129 5.64 19.82 -2.76
CA PHE A 129 4.86 18.60 -2.97
C PHE A 129 3.45 18.77 -2.45
N GLU A 130 2.49 18.29 -3.22
CA GLU A 130 1.07 18.26 -2.85
C GLU A 130 0.60 16.82 -2.59
N PHE A 131 -0.24 16.65 -1.58
CA PHE A 131 -0.80 15.36 -1.17
C PHE A 131 -2.28 15.51 -0.83
N LEU A 132 -3.08 14.50 -1.18
CA LEU A 132 -4.50 14.46 -0.82
C LEU A 132 -4.75 13.43 0.29
N VAL A 133 -4.60 13.80 1.55
CA VAL A 133 -4.55 12.87 2.69
C VAL A 133 -5.95 12.64 3.27
N LYS A 134 -6.28 11.36 3.55
CA LYS A 134 -7.51 11.00 4.26
C LYS A 134 -7.18 10.86 5.73
N SER A 135 -7.89 11.60 6.59
CA SER A 135 -7.80 11.44 8.03
C SER A 135 -8.39 10.09 8.45
N ILE A 136 -7.62 9.31 9.21
CA ILE A 136 -8.01 8.01 9.73
C ILE A 136 -7.69 8.01 11.22
N ALA A 137 -8.69 7.83 12.07
CA ALA A 137 -8.53 7.86 13.52
C ALA A 137 -7.40 6.93 14.00
N GLY A 138 -6.55 7.43 14.90
CA GLY A 138 -5.41 6.73 15.47
C GLY A 138 -4.23 6.55 14.51
N SER A 139 -4.12 7.35 13.45
CA SER A 139 -3.04 7.23 12.46
C SER A 139 -2.19 8.50 12.33
N THR A 140 -0.98 8.34 11.80
CA THR A 140 -0.10 9.46 11.40
C THR A 140 -0.82 10.42 10.44
N ALA A 141 -1.75 9.93 9.61
CA ALA A 141 -2.53 10.75 8.68
C ALA A 141 -3.55 11.65 9.41
N GLU A 142 -4.17 11.19 10.50
CA GLU A 142 -5.02 12.04 11.34
C GLU A 142 -4.22 13.16 11.97
N LEU A 143 -3.04 12.83 12.55
CA LEU A 143 -2.16 13.83 13.14
C LEU A 143 -1.72 14.87 12.10
N LEU A 144 -1.28 14.42 10.91
CA LEU A 144 -0.90 15.29 9.80
C LEU A 144 -2.02 16.25 9.39
N CYS A 145 -3.27 15.76 9.28
CA CYS A 145 -4.41 16.58 8.91
C CYS A 145 -4.79 17.61 9.98
N GLY A 146 -4.33 17.44 11.22
CA GLY A 146 -4.50 18.38 12.33
C GLY A 146 -3.42 19.47 12.42
N LEU A 147 -2.36 19.37 11.60
CA LEU A 147 -1.26 20.35 11.59
C LEU A 147 -1.62 21.63 10.82
N GLY A 148 -0.84 22.68 11.06
CA GLY A 148 -0.94 23.98 10.42
C GLY A 148 0.29 24.34 9.59
N LYS A 149 0.21 25.51 8.94
CA LYS A 149 1.34 26.09 8.22
C LYS A 149 2.51 26.33 9.17
N GLY A 150 3.71 25.93 8.76
CA GLY A 150 4.95 26.09 9.52
C GLY A 150 5.28 24.92 10.46
N ASP A 151 4.34 24.02 10.73
CA ASP A 151 4.65 22.76 11.40
C ASP A 151 5.54 21.90 10.51
N PHE A 152 6.39 21.08 11.11
CA PHE A 152 7.38 20.27 10.40
C PHE A 152 6.95 18.81 10.29
N VAL A 153 7.33 18.22 9.17
CA VAL A 153 7.27 16.78 8.92
C VAL A 153 8.63 16.31 8.41
N GLU A 154 8.86 15.00 8.42
CA GLU A 154 10.05 14.39 7.86
C GLU A 154 9.68 13.52 6.67
N LEU A 155 10.34 13.76 5.55
CA LEU A 155 10.13 13.05 4.29
C LEU A 155 11.26 12.08 4.02
N SER A 156 10.95 10.87 3.55
CA SER A 156 11.93 10.01 2.91
C SER A 156 12.25 10.52 1.50
N GLN A 157 13.23 9.88 0.86
CA GLN A 157 13.39 9.98 -0.60
C GLN A 157 12.11 9.55 -1.34
N VAL A 158 11.93 10.07 -2.55
CA VAL A 158 10.84 9.66 -3.45
C VAL A 158 11.07 8.21 -3.91
N MET A 159 9.99 7.46 -3.98
CA MET A 159 9.94 6.02 -4.25
C MET A 159 8.94 5.71 -5.36
N GLY A 160 9.02 4.48 -5.86
CA GLY A 160 8.11 4.00 -6.90
C GLY A 160 8.59 4.34 -8.31
N ARG A 161 8.13 3.53 -9.28
CA ARG A 161 8.47 3.69 -10.70
C ARG A 161 7.59 4.71 -11.43
N GLY A 162 6.58 5.24 -10.76
CA GLY A 162 5.55 6.06 -11.39
C GLY A 162 4.64 5.27 -12.32
N PHE A 163 3.79 6.00 -13.04
CA PHE A 163 3.02 5.49 -14.17
C PHE A 163 3.91 5.37 -15.41
N ASP A 164 3.71 4.32 -16.20
CA ASP A 164 4.44 4.12 -17.46
C ASP A 164 3.83 4.99 -18.57
N LEU A 165 4.18 6.28 -18.53
CA LEU A 165 3.64 7.28 -19.46
C LEU A 165 4.20 7.11 -20.88
N ASP A 166 5.30 6.38 -21.05
CA ASP A 166 5.90 6.11 -22.37
C ASP A 166 4.96 5.24 -23.23
N GLN A 167 4.13 4.39 -22.61
CA GLN A 167 3.13 3.58 -23.32
C GLN A 167 1.97 4.39 -23.92
N ILE A 168 1.78 5.63 -23.47
CA ILE A 168 0.70 6.53 -23.91
C ILE A 168 1.26 7.84 -24.48
N SER A 169 2.49 7.81 -24.99
CA SER A 169 3.17 8.93 -25.62
C SER A 169 3.28 8.72 -27.14
N PRO A 170 3.07 9.75 -27.98
CA PRO A 170 2.67 11.09 -27.60
C PRO A 170 1.15 11.15 -27.28
N PRO A 171 0.69 12.06 -26.40
CA PRO A 171 -0.72 12.10 -25.95
C PRO A 171 -1.74 12.23 -27.10
N GLU A 172 -1.35 12.81 -28.23
CA GLU A 172 -2.19 12.96 -29.43
C GLU A 172 -2.59 11.61 -30.06
N GLU A 173 -1.78 10.56 -29.87
CA GLU A 173 -2.07 9.20 -30.35
C GLU A 173 -3.00 8.44 -29.40
N PHE A 174 -3.12 8.89 -28.15
CA PHE A 174 -3.91 8.27 -27.08
C PHE A 174 -4.95 9.25 -26.53
N PRO A 175 -5.97 9.64 -27.34
CA PRO A 175 -6.95 10.65 -26.96
C PRO A 175 -7.88 10.21 -25.81
N THR A 176 -7.79 8.96 -25.35
CA THR A 176 -8.57 8.45 -24.23
C THR A 176 -7.69 7.59 -23.33
N VAL A 177 -7.55 8.02 -22.07
CA VAL A 177 -6.89 7.27 -21.00
C VAL A 177 -7.93 6.95 -19.94
N LEU A 178 -8.10 5.67 -19.61
CA LEU A 178 -9.05 5.22 -18.59
C LEU A 178 -8.32 4.99 -17.28
N ILE A 179 -8.67 5.75 -16.25
CA ILE A 179 -8.12 5.63 -14.91
C ILE A 179 -9.21 5.14 -13.97
N PHE A 180 -8.98 4.00 -13.33
CA PHE A 180 -9.87 3.43 -12.33
C PHE A 180 -9.26 3.62 -10.95
N ALA A 181 -9.87 4.46 -10.13
CA ALA A 181 -9.40 4.76 -8.79
C ALA A 181 -10.55 4.66 -7.79
N THR A 182 -10.25 4.23 -6.56
CA THR A 182 -11.22 4.18 -5.46
C THR A 182 -10.60 4.70 -4.17
N GLY A 183 -11.41 5.39 -3.35
CA GLY A 183 -10.96 5.95 -2.08
C GLY A 183 -9.74 6.86 -2.23
N SER A 184 -8.70 6.61 -1.44
CA SER A 184 -7.43 7.32 -1.50
C SER A 184 -6.57 7.01 -2.72
N GLY A 185 -6.99 6.10 -3.60
CA GLY A 185 -6.26 5.78 -4.84
C GLY A 185 -6.42 6.80 -5.96
N ILE A 186 -7.25 7.84 -5.78
CA ILE A 186 -7.43 8.95 -6.74
C ILE A 186 -6.29 9.99 -6.68
N ARG A 187 -5.31 9.78 -5.80
CA ARG A 187 -4.17 10.66 -5.56
C ARG A 187 -3.18 10.63 -6.71
#